data_AF-A0A6J4J9P3-F1
#
_entry.id   AF-A0A6J4J9P3-F1
#
_cell.length_a   1.000
_cell.length_b   1.000
_cell.length_c   1.000
_cell.angle_alpha   90.00
_cell.angle_beta   90.00
_cell.angle_gamma   90.00
#
_symmetry.space_group_name_H-M   'P 1'
#
loop_
_entity.id
_entity.type
_entity.pdbx_description
1 polymer ?
#
loop_
_entity_poly.entity_id
_entity_poly.type
_entity_poly.pdbx_seq_one_letter_code
_entity_poly.pdbx_strand_id
1 'polypeptide(L)'
;MCPDGGAFSAERPLLLRSGRYRRASTVGTAGAVASPLVGTVTAGNSAGPRDDAVTTQVTSGRDAARSARVDDARITALALRAREGDRAAAGEFVAVTQHQVWRLLVHLADPSVAEELAQETYERALGSLRRYRGDAPARSWLLSIARR
;
A
#
# COMPACT_ATOMS: atom_id res chain seq x y z
N MET A 1 19.63 -58.26 9.71
CA MET A 1 18.86 -57.17 10.33
C MET A 1 19.29 -55.90 9.61
N CYS A 2 18.34 -55.16 9.03
CA CYS A 2 18.52 -54.26 7.87
C CYS A 2 19.68 -53.24 7.94
N PRO A 3 20.39 -53.04 6.82
CA PRO A 3 21.11 -51.81 6.45
C PRO A 3 20.23 -50.88 5.56
N ASP A 4 20.76 -49.68 5.24
CA ASP A 4 20.47 -48.84 4.05
C ASP A 4 19.61 -47.55 4.18
N GLY A 5 20.13 -46.48 3.55
CA GLY A 5 19.42 -45.30 3.03
C GLY A 5 19.44 -44.07 3.95
N GLY A 6 20.03 -42.92 3.64
CA GLY A 6 20.51 -42.37 2.38
C GLY A 6 20.55 -40.85 2.54
N ALA A 7 21.53 -40.22 1.91
CA ALA A 7 21.81 -38.79 1.93
C ALA A 7 20.58 -37.91 1.61
N PHE A 8 20.43 -36.80 2.33
CA PHE A 8 19.73 -35.62 1.82
C PHE A 8 20.78 -34.56 1.44
N SER A 9 21.52 -34.85 0.37
CA SER A 9 22.09 -33.83 -0.50
C SER A 9 20.93 -33.11 -1.18
N ALA A 10 20.81 -31.83 -0.88
CA ALA A 10 20.40 -30.75 -1.77
C ALA A 10 20.66 -29.47 -0.97
N GLU A 11 21.89 -28.96 -0.86
CA GLU A 11 22.61 -28.36 -1.99
C GLU A 11 21.69 -28.02 -3.16
N ARG A 12 20.81 -27.04 -2.91
CA ARG A 12 20.40 -26.10 -3.96
C ARG A 12 20.90 -24.72 -3.60
N PRO A 13 22.06 -24.30 -4.14
CA PRO A 13 22.43 -22.90 -4.17
C PRO A 13 21.47 -22.20 -5.15
N LEU A 14 20.48 -21.47 -4.62
CA LEU A 14 19.91 -20.36 -5.38
C LEU A 14 20.79 -19.14 -5.16
N LEU A 15 21.88 -19.13 -5.91
CA LEU A 15 22.46 -17.92 -6.45
C LEU A 15 21.33 -16.99 -6.94
N LEU A 16 21.45 -15.71 -6.58
CA LEU A 16 21.05 -14.58 -7.41
C LEU A 16 19.55 -14.21 -7.50
N ARG A 17 19.10 -13.37 -6.58
CA ARG A 17 18.16 -12.27 -6.93
C ARG A 17 18.61 -10.92 -6.39
N SER A 18 19.91 -10.70 -6.31
CA SER A 18 20.52 -9.37 -6.41
C SER A 18 20.97 -9.16 -7.86
N GLY A 19 19.98 -9.15 -8.74
CA GLY A 19 20.13 -8.89 -10.17
C GLY A 19 20.11 -7.39 -10.42
N ARG A 20 21.30 -6.81 -10.49
CA ARG A 20 21.59 -5.46 -10.97
C ARG A 20 20.66 -4.98 -12.08
N TYR A 21 19.83 -3.97 -11.82
CA TYR A 21 19.46 -3.03 -12.87
C TYR A 21 20.55 -1.96 -12.96
N ARG A 22 21.57 -2.26 -13.77
CA ARG A 22 22.44 -1.23 -14.37
C ARG A 22 21.75 -0.83 -15.68
N ARG A 23 21.17 0.36 -15.75
CA ARG A 23 21.02 1.04 -17.04
C ARG A 23 21.74 2.37 -17.00
N ALA A 24 22.76 2.45 -17.83
CA ALA A 24 23.50 3.65 -18.14
C ALA A 24 22.57 4.71 -18.73
N SER A 25 22.88 5.94 -18.37
CA SER A 25 22.39 7.20 -18.90
C SER A 25 22.40 7.27 -20.43
N THR A 26 21.40 7.94 -21.00
CA THR A 26 21.60 8.88 -22.10
C THR A 26 20.69 10.09 -21.89
N VAL A 27 21.30 11.27 -21.94
CA VAL A 27 20.70 12.60 -22.08
C VAL A 27 19.78 12.67 -23.30
N GLY A 28 18.70 13.46 -23.20
CA GLY A 28 17.85 13.88 -24.31
C GLY A 28 16.56 14.50 -23.79
N THR A 29 16.52 15.80 -23.49
CA THR A 29 16.08 16.90 -24.39
C THR A 29 14.56 17.07 -24.46
N ALA A 30 14.13 18.25 -23.98
CA ALA A 30 13.05 19.14 -24.43
C ALA A 30 11.67 18.59 -24.86
N GLY A 31 10.64 19.25 -24.34
CA GLY A 31 9.26 19.25 -24.83
C GLY A 31 8.27 19.36 -23.66
N ALA A 32 7.96 20.55 -23.15
CA ALA A 32 6.98 21.49 -23.69
C ALA A 32 5.56 20.91 -23.77
N VAL A 33 4.59 21.75 -23.35
CA VAL A 33 3.11 21.61 -23.28
C VAL A 33 2.61 21.00 -21.96
N ALA A 34 1.63 21.55 -21.24
CA ALA A 34 0.54 22.42 -21.65
C ALA A 34 0.03 23.26 -20.45
N SER A 35 -0.09 24.57 -20.68
CA SER A 35 -1.14 25.36 -20.04
C SER A 35 -2.43 25.16 -20.83
N PRO A 36 -3.60 25.16 -20.17
CA PRO A 36 -4.58 26.16 -20.58
C PRO A 36 -5.15 26.95 -19.40
N LEU A 37 -5.37 28.21 -19.73
CA LEU A 37 -6.02 29.26 -18.96
C LEU A 37 -7.39 28.80 -18.45
N VAL A 38 -7.57 28.75 -17.13
CA VAL A 38 -8.91 28.67 -16.53
C VAL A 38 -9.49 30.07 -16.41
N GLY A 39 -10.67 30.25 -17.00
CA GLY A 39 -11.35 31.52 -17.14
C GLY A 39 -11.71 32.18 -15.82
N THR A 40 -11.67 33.51 -15.85
CA THR A 40 -12.18 34.39 -14.81
C THR A 40 -13.69 34.25 -14.73
N VAL A 41 -14.21 33.62 -13.67
CA VAL A 41 -15.64 33.69 -13.35
C VAL A 41 -15.92 35.05 -12.71
N THR A 42 -16.55 35.94 -13.47
CA THR A 42 -17.27 37.11 -12.92
C THR A 42 -18.75 36.74 -12.90
N ALA A 43 -19.29 36.47 -11.71
CA ALA A 43 -20.72 36.45 -11.48
C ALA A 43 -20.98 37.15 -10.14
N GLY A 44 -21.64 38.30 -10.22
CA GLY A 44 -21.96 39.15 -9.07
C GLY A 44 -22.83 38.42 -8.05
N ASN A 45 -22.49 38.55 -6.77
CA ASN A 45 -23.33 38.11 -5.67
C ASN A 45 -24.01 39.35 -5.06
N SER A 46 -25.19 39.67 -5.58
CA SER A 46 -26.08 40.69 -5.01
C SER A 46 -26.98 40.06 -3.95
N ALA A 47 -26.66 40.35 -2.69
CA ALA A 47 -27.57 40.72 -1.60
C ALA A 47 -28.85 39.88 -1.28
N GLY A 48 -28.75 39.08 -0.21
CA GLY A 48 -29.74 38.93 0.90
C GLY A 48 -30.76 37.78 0.84
N PRO A 49 -31.33 37.32 1.99
CA PRO A 49 -31.13 37.71 3.38
C PRO A 49 -30.46 36.62 4.26
N ARG A 50 -29.96 37.08 5.42
CA ARG A 50 -29.36 36.29 6.49
C ARG A 50 -30.45 35.91 7.49
N ASP A 51 -30.59 34.62 7.78
CA ASP A 51 -30.96 34.08 9.10
C ASP A 51 -30.62 32.57 9.12
N ASP A 52 -29.95 32.13 10.19
CA ASP A 52 -29.76 30.73 10.65
C ASP A 52 -28.83 29.76 9.88
N ALA A 53 -27.64 30.18 9.46
CA ALA A 53 -26.58 29.23 9.08
C ALA A 53 -25.64 28.92 10.27
N VAL A 54 -26.14 28.18 11.27
CA VAL A 54 -25.26 27.50 12.24
C VAL A 54 -24.94 26.08 11.74
N THR A 55 -24.19 25.99 10.63
CA THR A 55 -23.57 24.70 10.26
C THR A 55 -22.24 24.59 10.99
N THR A 56 -22.33 24.05 12.20
CA THR A 56 -21.24 23.68 13.09
C THR A 56 -20.26 22.73 12.38
N GLN A 57 -19.16 23.27 11.85
CA GLN A 57 -18.05 22.55 11.21
C GLN A 57 -17.17 21.71 12.18
N VAL A 58 -17.67 21.33 13.36
CA VAL A 58 -16.87 20.67 14.42
C VAL A 58 -16.76 19.13 14.28
N THR A 59 -17.26 18.54 13.20
CA THR A 59 -17.36 17.08 13.01
C THR A 59 -16.28 16.46 12.11
N SER A 60 -15.46 17.25 11.43
CA SER A 60 -14.48 16.77 10.43
C SER A 60 -13.47 15.75 10.99
N GLY A 61 -12.95 15.97 12.20
CA GLY A 61 -12.02 15.03 12.83
C GLY A 61 -12.65 13.70 13.25
N ARG A 62 -13.92 13.72 13.67
CA ARG A 62 -14.66 12.49 14.04
C ARG A 62 -15.01 11.67 12.81
N ASP A 63 -15.38 12.34 11.72
CA ASP A 63 -15.69 11.69 10.45
C ASP A 63 -14.46 11.00 9.84
N ALA A 64 -13.31 11.70 9.78
CA ALA A 64 -12.06 11.12 9.30
C ALA A 64 -11.61 9.88 10.10
N ALA A 65 -11.72 9.93 11.44
CA ALA A 65 -11.40 8.79 12.29
C ALA A 65 -12.38 7.62 12.10
N ARG A 66 -13.66 7.88 11.80
CA ARG A 66 -14.63 6.84 11.48
C ARG A 66 -14.32 6.21 10.12
N SER A 67 -14.03 7.02 9.10
CA SER A 67 -13.64 6.54 7.76
C SER A 67 -12.39 5.67 7.82
N ALA A 68 -11.36 6.09 8.57
CA ALA A 68 -10.15 5.29 8.75
C ALA A 68 -10.42 3.91 9.39
N ARG A 69 -11.34 3.84 10.36
CA ARG A 69 -11.77 2.56 10.98
C ARG A 69 -12.58 1.69 10.01
N VAL A 70 -13.43 2.30 9.19
CA VAL A 70 -14.17 1.59 8.13
C VAL A 70 -13.19 1.02 7.11
N ASP A 71 -12.16 1.77 6.73
CA ASP A 71 -11.08 1.28 5.88
C ASP A 71 -10.33 0.13 6.55
N ASP A 72 -9.98 0.24 7.84
CA ASP A 72 -9.33 -0.85 8.59
C ASP A 72 -10.18 -2.13 8.63
N ALA A 73 -11.49 -1.99 8.86
CA ALA A 73 -12.41 -3.11 8.85
C ALA A 73 -12.50 -3.77 7.46
N ARG A 74 -12.56 -2.96 6.39
CA ARG A 74 -12.55 -3.43 5.00
C ARG A 74 -11.25 -4.17 4.66
N ILE A 75 -10.10 -3.59 5.00
CA ILE A 75 -8.78 -4.20 4.76
C ILE A 75 -8.65 -5.51 5.54
N THR A 76 -9.16 -5.56 6.78
CA THR A 76 -9.18 -6.77 7.61
C THR A 76 -10.06 -7.86 7.00
N ALA A 77 -11.25 -7.51 6.49
CA ALA A 77 -12.12 -8.47 5.82
C ALA A 77 -11.47 -9.06 4.55
N LEU A 78 -10.75 -8.24 3.77
CA LEU A 78 -9.99 -8.70 2.62
C LEU A 78 -8.87 -9.67 3.01
N ALA A 79 -8.12 -9.35 4.07
CA ALA A 79 -7.06 -10.21 4.59
C ALA A 79 -7.58 -11.57 5.06
N LEU A 80 -8.77 -11.62 5.69
CA LEU A 80 -9.40 -12.86 6.13
C LEU A 80 -9.85 -13.74 4.95
N ARG A 81 -10.49 -13.16 3.94
CA ARG A 81 -10.85 -13.89 2.71
C ARG A 81 -9.63 -14.39 1.95
N ALA A 82 -8.60 -13.56 1.84
CA ALA A 82 -7.34 -13.92 1.21
C ALA A 82 -6.62 -15.04 1.96
N ARG A 83 -6.73 -15.11 3.30
CA ARG A 83 -6.27 -16.25 4.10
C ARG A 83 -6.97 -17.56 3.71
N GLU A 84 -8.26 -17.52 3.38
CA GLU A 84 -9.04 -18.70 2.94
C GLU A 84 -8.68 -19.16 1.52
N GLY A 85 -7.85 -18.40 0.79
CA GLY A 85 -7.39 -18.74 -0.54
C GLY A 85 -8.05 -17.92 -1.67
N ASP A 86 -8.90 -16.95 -1.32
CA ASP A 86 -9.48 -16.02 -2.29
C ASP A 86 -8.39 -15.11 -2.89
N ARG A 87 -7.96 -15.44 -4.11
CA ARG A 87 -6.95 -14.66 -4.84
C ARG A 87 -7.44 -13.27 -5.23
N ALA A 88 -8.74 -13.08 -5.45
CA ALA A 88 -9.29 -11.77 -5.77
C ALA A 88 -9.25 -10.86 -4.53
N ALA A 89 -9.61 -11.39 -3.36
CA ALA A 89 -9.45 -10.68 -2.09
C ALA A 89 -7.98 -10.34 -1.80
N ALA A 90 -7.04 -11.23 -2.13
CA ALA A 90 -5.62 -10.97 -1.98
C ALA A 90 -5.14 -9.82 -2.89
N GLY A 91 -5.58 -9.81 -4.16
CA GLY A 91 -5.26 -8.72 -5.09
C GLY A 91 -5.85 -7.38 -4.64
N GLU A 92 -7.11 -7.37 -4.20
CA GLU A 92 -7.76 -6.17 -3.69
C GLU A 92 -7.11 -5.68 -2.38
N PHE A 93 -6.72 -6.59 -1.47
CA PHE A 93 -5.94 -6.26 -0.27
C PHE A 93 -4.66 -5.50 -0.62
N VAL A 94 -3.87 -6.02 -1.56
CA VAL A 94 -2.62 -5.38 -1.99
C VAL A 94 -2.91 -4.00 -2.61
N ALA A 95 -3.92 -3.90 -3.48
CA ALA A 95 -4.26 -2.65 -4.14
C ALA A 95 -4.65 -1.53 -3.14
N VAL A 96 -5.44 -1.85 -2.11
CA VAL A 96 -5.87 -0.85 -1.12
C VAL A 96 -4.76 -0.46 -0.13
N THR A 97 -3.76 -1.32 0.09
CA THR A 97 -2.64 -1.02 1.00
C THR A 97 -1.39 -0.48 0.32
N GLN A 98 -1.27 -0.65 -1.01
CA GLN A 98 -0.05 -0.34 -1.78
C GLN A 98 0.50 1.06 -1.50
N HIS A 99 -0.35 2.08 -1.63
CA HIS A 99 0.05 3.47 -1.43
C HIS A 99 0.55 3.75 -0.01
N GLN A 100 -0.04 3.12 1.01
CA GLN A 100 0.33 3.32 2.41
C GLN A 100 1.67 2.68 2.73
N VAL A 101 1.91 1.46 2.22
CA VAL A 101 3.18 0.77 2.37
C VAL A 101 4.29 1.51 1.63
N TRP A 102 4.03 1.95 0.39
CA TRP A 102 5.00 2.73 -0.38
C TRP A 102 5.39 4.03 0.34
N ARG A 103 4.40 4.80 0.84
CA ARG A 103 4.68 6.02 1.62
C ARG A 103 5.51 5.76 2.86
N LEU A 104 5.27 4.65 3.56
CA LEU A 104 6.08 4.27 4.71
C LEU A 104 7.51 3.94 4.28
N LEU A 105 7.69 3.15 3.22
CA LEU A 105 9.01 2.71 2.78
C LEU A 105 9.85 3.86 2.24
N VAL A 106 9.27 4.80 1.48
CA VAL A 106 9.96 6.03 1.05
C VAL A 106 10.39 6.89 2.23
N HIS A 107 9.67 6.82 3.36
CA HIS A 107 10.06 7.53 4.57
C HIS A 107 11.16 6.81 5.36
N LEU A 108 11.26 5.50 5.25
CA LEU A 108 12.24 4.68 5.98
C LEU A 108 13.51 4.38 5.17
N ALA A 109 13.45 4.47 3.85
CA ALA A 109 14.51 4.09 2.92
C ALA A 109 14.57 5.04 1.71
N ASP A 110 15.59 4.88 0.88
CA ASP A 110 15.72 5.66 -0.35
C ASP A 110 14.56 5.36 -1.32
N PRO A 111 13.96 6.37 -1.96
CA PRO A 111 12.86 6.16 -2.92
C PRO A 111 13.24 5.23 -4.08
N SER A 112 14.52 5.14 -4.45
CA SER A 112 15.01 4.29 -5.54
C SER A 112 14.89 2.79 -5.25
N VAL A 113 14.80 2.40 -3.97
CA VAL A 113 14.65 1.00 -3.54
C VAL A 113 13.27 0.71 -2.94
N ALA A 114 12.43 1.73 -2.73
CA ALA A 114 11.16 1.59 -2.06
C ALA A 114 10.17 0.66 -2.78
N GLU A 115 10.19 0.64 -4.12
CA GLU A 115 9.35 -0.28 -4.90
C GLU A 115 9.78 -1.75 -4.73
N GLU A 116 11.09 -2.02 -4.71
CA GLU A 116 11.63 -3.36 -4.47
C GLU A 116 11.30 -3.84 -3.05
N LEU A 117 11.49 -2.98 -2.05
CA LEU A 117 11.12 -3.26 -0.65
C LEU A 117 9.62 -3.48 -0.48
N ALA A 118 8.79 -2.76 -1.23
CA ALA A 118 7.34 -2.96 -1.21
C ALA A 118 6.99 -4.35 -1.72
N GLN A 119 7.59 -4.77 -2.82
CA GLN A 119 7.40 -6.10 -3.39
C GLN A 119 7.81 -7.20 -2.38
N GLU A 120 9.01 -7.12 -1.81
CA GLU A 120 9.47 -8.09 -0.80
C GLU A 120 8.57 -8.10 0.46
N THR A 121 8.04 -6.94 0.85
CA THR A 121 7.09 -6.83 1.96
C THR A 121 5.81 -7.59 1.67
N TYR A 122 5.24 -7.45 0.47
CA TYR A 122 4.02 -8.17 0.09
C TYR A 122 4.25 -9.67 -0.07
N GLU A 123 5.40 -10.10 -0.59
CA GLU A 123 5.78 -11.52 -0.66
C GLU A 123 5.82 -12.15 0.75
N ARG A 124 6.45 -11.46 1.72
CA ARG A 124 6.48 -11.89 3.13
C ARG A 124 5.11 -11.83 3.80
N ALA A 125 4.32 -10.79 3.53
CA ALA A 125 3.00 -10.61 4.11
C ALA A 125 2.03 -11.69 3.64
N LEU A 126 1.94 -11.93 2.32
CA LEU A 126 1.06 -12.97 1.76
C LEU A 126 1.48 -14.38 2.24
N GLY A 127 2.78 -14.66 2.38
CA GLY A 127 3.27 -15.90 2.99
C GLY A 127 2.87 -16.05 4.46
N SER A 128 2.80 -14.95 5.20
CA SER A 128 2.42 -14.92 6.63
C SER A 128 0.91 -14.83 6.85
N LEU A 129 0.13 -14.52 5.81
CA LEU A 129 -1.32 -14.27 5.88
C LEU A 129 -2.11 -15.47 6.40
N ARG A 130 -1.63 -16.69 6.16
CA ARG A 130 -2.23 -17.93 6.71
C ARG A 130 -2.29 -17.95 8.23
N ARG A 131 -1.35 -17.25 8.90
CA ARG A 131 -1.26 -17.16 10.37
C ARG A 131 -2.01 -15.96 10.95
N TYR A 132 -2.45 -15.03 10.10
CA TYR A 132 -3.18 -13.84 10.54
C TYR A 132 -4.57 -14.23 11.05
N ARG A 133 -4.90 -13.84 12.28
CA ARG A 133 -6.15 -14.21 12.97
C ARG A 133 -7.18 -13.08 13.05
N GLY A 134 -6.83 -11.86 12.63
CA GLY A 134 -7.72 -10.68 12.79
C GLY A 134 -7.68 -10.03 14.17
N ASP A 135 -6.75 -10.41 15.04
CA ASP A 135 -6.61 -9.86 16.40
C ASP A 135 -6.20 -8.37 16.40
N ALA A 136 -5.40 -7.96 15.42
CA ALA A 136 -5.04 -6.57 15.15
C ALA A 136 -5.48 -6.17 13.73
N PRO A 137 -5.77 -4.88 13.45
CA PRO A 137 -6.10 -4.42 12.10
C PRO A 137 -5.06 -4.85 11.08
N ALA A 138 -5.50 -5.35 9.92
CA ALA A 138 -4.59 -5.89 8.90
C ALA A 138 -3.59 -4.83 8.40
N ARG A 139 -3.98 -3.56 8.38
CA ARG A 139 -3.10 -2.42 8.13
C ARG A 139 -1.93 -2.38 9.11
N SER A 140 -2.21 -2.41 10.42
CA SER A 140 -1.17 -2.35 11.45
C SER A 140 -0.23 -3.56 11.36
N TRP A 141 -0.78 -4.76 11.17
CA TRP A 141 -0.01 -5.99 10.99
C TRP A 141 0.94 -5.91 9.79
N LEU A 142 0.46 -5.43 8.64
CA LEU A 142 1.27 -5.25 7.43
C LEU A 142 2.42 -4.25 7.64
N LEU A 143 2.15 -3.12 8.30
CA LEU A 143 3.17 -2.11 8.58
C LEU A 143 4.23 -2.62 9.57
N SER A 144 3.88 -3.52 10.49
CA SER A 144 4.87 -4.19 11.35
C SER A 144 5.81 -5.11 10.55
N ILE A 145 5.34 -5.75 9.48
CA ILE A 145 6.18 -6.54 8.57
C ILE A 145 7.11 -5.63 7.76
N ALA A 146 6.59 -4.50 7.27
CA ALA A 146 7.38 -3.54 6.48
C ALA A 146 8.55 -2.91 7.27
N ARG A 147 8.46 -2.86 8.60
CA ARG A 147 9.49 -2.29 9.50
C ARG A 147 10.58 -3.28 9.91
N ARG A 148 10.41 -4.56 9.58
CA ARG A 148 11.30 -5.65 9.96
C ARG A 148 12.13 -6.10 8.78
#